data_AF-A0A1B8FT72-F1
#
_entry.id   AF-A0A1B8FT72-F1
#
_cell.length_a   1.000
_cell.length_b   1.000
_cell.length_c   1.000
_cell.angle_alpha   90.00
_cell.angle_beta   90.00
_cell.angle_gamma   90.00
#
_symmetry.space_group_name_H-M   'P 1'
#
loop_
_entity.id
_entity.type
_entity.pdbx_description
1 polymer ?
#
loop_
_entity_poly.entity_id
_entity_poly.type
_entity_poly.pdbx_seq_one_letter_code
_entity_poly.pdbx_strand_id
1 'polypeptide(L)'
;MGNIEDISRGPHHIQSKSLFILLEVFHALNIIHLFYNVPTTVYDELSSTLWAGGTEMLKYSETQSLPELNEGEVLVKNTFAEINFVDIYYRTGVYPSKSLPDIIGNEAAGTIVAIREPNPLDFKIGDRVAWMGRGGYAEYTAVNHATCVIIPSEVSDRDAASVLLMGMTALSLVKKAYAVQKSQTVLVHAAAGGVGLLMCLSLLEQLEVHGSAQLPKNTAQRM
;
A
#
# COMPACT_ATOMS: atom_id res chain seq x y z
N MET A 1 -27.31 -20.44 7.86
CA MET A 1 -26.40 -21.59 7.66
C MET A 1 -26.15 -21.75 6.17
N GLY A 2 -25.10 -21.11 5.65
CA GLY A 2 -24.59 -21.36 4.29
C GLY A 2 -23.29 -22.14 4.44
N ASN A 3 -23.25 -23.38 3.93
CA ASN A 3 -22.14 -24.30 4.13
C ASN A 3 -20.89 -23.89 3.32
N ILE A 4 -19.73 -24.05 3.96
CA ILE A 4 -18.37 -23.79 3.43
C ILE A 4 -17.93 -24.86 2.40
N GLU A 5 -18.76 -25.85 2.08
CA GLU A 5 -18.38 -26.98 1.22
C GLU A 5 -18.45 -26.70 -0.29
N ASP A 6 -19.13 -25.62 -0.71
CA ASP A 6 -19.44 -25.39 -2.14
C ASP A 6 -18.32 -24.71 -2.96
N ILE A 7 -17.21 -24.32 -2.34
CA ILE A 7 -16.06 -23.71 -3.05
C ILE A 7 -15.06 -24.79 -3.53
N SER A 8 -15.22 -26.04 -3.11
CA SER A 8 -14.22 -27.10 -3.30
C SER A 8 -14.46 -28.07 -4.47
N ARG A 9 -15.52 -27.92 -5.27
CA ARG A 9 -15.84 -28.88 -6.35
C ARG A 9 -16.26 -28.23 -7.67
N GLY A 10 -15.29 -28.03 -8.55
CA GLY A 10 -15.50 -27.83 -9.99
C GLY A 10 -14.32 -27.12 -10.67
N PRO A 11 -13.89 -27.52 -11.87
CA PRO A 11 -12.84 -26.82 -12.61
C PRO A 11 -13.46 -25.59 -13.28
N HIS A 12 -13.82 -24.59 -12.48
CA HIS A 12 -14.09 -23.28 -13.01
C HIS A 12 -12.74 -22.58 -13.16
N HIS A 13 -12.15 -22.72 -14.35
CA HIS A 13 -11.23 -21.72 -14.88
C HIS A 13 -11.94 -20.37 -14.83
N ILE A 14 -11.79 -19.64 -13.72
CA ILE A 14 -12.01 -18.21 -13.70
C ILE A 14 -10.85 -17.64 -14.52
N GLN A 15 -11.06 -17.55 -15.83
CA GLN A 15 -10.19 -16.76 -16.68
C GLN A 15 -10.34 -15.31 -16.23
N SER A 16 -9.30 -14.80 -15.55
CA SER A 16 -9.17 -13.38 -15.25
C SER A 16 -9.22 -12.62 -16.57
N LYS A 17 -10.31 -11.87 -16.76
CA LYS A 17 -10.40 -10.78 -17.70
C LYS A 17 -10.74 -9.53 -16.91
N SER A 18 -9.92 -8.52 -17.13
CA SER A 18 -10.13 -7.09 -16.90
C SER A 18 -9.30 -6.52 -15.73
N LEU A 19 -8.16 -5.88 -16.04
CA LEU A 19 -7.90 -4.58 -16.70
C LEU A 19 -7.77 -3.43 -15.68
N PHE A 20 -6.53 -2.92 -15.54
CA PHE A 20 -6.01 -1.63 -14.99
C PHE A 20 -5.24 -1.76 -13.67
N ILE A 21 -3.93 -1.44 -13.68
CA ILE A 21 -3.18 -0.69 -12.63
C ILE A 21 -1.74 -0.24 -13.06
N LEU A 22 -1.24 -0.58 -14.26
CA LEU A 22 0.22 -0.49 -14.51
C LEU A 22 0.93 0.86 -14.70
N LEU A 23 0.23 1.98 -14.88
CA LEU A 23 0.87 3.19 -15.44
C LEU A 23 1.43 4.16 -14.39
N GLU A 24 1.12 3.98 -13.10
CA GLU A 24 1.70 4.79 -12.02
C GLU A 24 3.00 4.19 -11.44
N VAL A 25 3.21 2.87 -11.55
CA VAL A 25 4.34 2.15 -10.93
C VAL A 25 5.69 2.48 -11.60
N PHE A 26 5.71 2.70 -12.92
CA PHE A 26 6.95 3.03 -13.64
C PHE A 26 7.28 4.54 -13.68
N HIS A 27 6.27 5.42 -13.54
CA HIS A 27 6.49 6.87 -13.49
C HIS A 27 6.89 7.39 -12.11
N ALA A 28 6.58 6.69 -11.02
CA ALA A 28 7.00 7.11 -9.68
C ALA A 28 8.53 6.99 -9.45
N LEU A 29 9.23 6.17 -10.25
CA LEU A 29 10.68 5.95 -10.12
C LEU A 29 11.55 6.82 -11.03
N ASN A 30 10.93 7.62 -11.91
CA ASN A 30 11.59 8.68 -12.65
C ASN A 30 10.58 9.80 -12.84
N ILE A 31 10.88 11.01 -12.33
CA ILE A 31 10.33 12.32 -12.75
C ILE A 31 9.08 12.78 -11.95
N ILE A 32 9.20 13.65 -10.93
CA ILE A 32 9.44 15.10 -11.04
C ILE A 32 9.70 15.57 -12.48
N HIS A 33 8.66 15.71 -13.30
CA HIS A 33 8.50 16.60 -14.48
C HIS A 33 7.05 16.35 -14.89
N LEU A 34 6.15 17.28 -14.55
CA LEU A 34 5.73 18.33 -15.48
C LEU A 34 5.19 17.74 -16.79
N PHE A 35 3.85 17.66 -16.84
CA PHE A 35 2.96 17.79 -17.99
C PHE A 35 3.53 17.41 -19.37
N TYR A 36 3.03 16.33 -20.00
CA TYR A 36 2.37 16.33 -21.33
C TYR A 36 1.89 14.91 -21.73
N ASN A 37 0.72 14.86 -22.39
CA ASN A 37 0.00 13.72 -22.97
C ASN A 37 0.78 12.85 -23.96
N VAL A 38 0.61 11.51 -23.93
CA VAL A 38 0.27 10.57 -25.07
C VAL A 38 -0.20 9.19 -24.49
N PRO A 39 -0.72 8.24 -25.29
CA PRO A 39 -2.06 7.65 -25.20
C PRO A 39 -2.22 6.43 -24.26
N THR A 40 -3.46 6.22 -23.83
CA THR A 40 -3.95 5.07 -23.04
C THR A 40 -3.76 3.72 -23.75
N THR A 41 -2.91 2.86 -23.18
CA THR A 41 -3.04 1.39 -23.31
C THR A 41 -2.74 0.75 -21.96
N VAL A 42 -3.56 -0.22 -21.59
CA VAL A 42 -3.74 -0.73 -20.23
C VAL A 42 -3.03 -2.05 -20.03
N TYR A 43 -2.47 -2.31 -18.85
CA TYR A 43 -2.00 -3.63 -18.42
C TYR A 43 -2.27 -3.90 -16.91
N ASP A 44 -2.36 -5.20 -16.58
CA ASP A 44 -2.61 -5.83 -15.27
C ASP A 44 -1.27 -6.18 -14.56
N GLU A 45 -1.14 -5.99 -13.23
CA GLU A 45 0.14 -6.14 -12.51
C GLU A 45 0.10 -7.03 -11.26
N LEU A 46 1.15 -7.85 -11.11
CA LEU A 46 1.58 -8.62 -9.94
C LEU A 46 3.12 -8.59 -9.93
N SER A 47 3.81 -8.40 -8.80
CA SER A 47 5.29 -8.51 -8.78
C SER A 47 5.78 -9.39 -7.64
N SER A 48 6.59 -10.39 -8.00
CA SER A 48 7.28 -11.30 -7.08
C SER A 48 8.78 -11.13 -7.23
N THR A 49 9.55 -11.16 -6.14
CA THR A 49 11.01 -11.19 -6.20
C THR A 49 11.48 -12.64 -6.24
N LEU A 50 12.19 -13.03 -7.31
CA LEU A 50 12.76 -14.39 -7.40
C LEU A 50 14.05 -14.51 -6.56
N TRP A 51 14.80 -13.41 -6.40
CA TRP A 51 15.97 -13.27 -5.51
C TRP A 51 16.12 -11.82 -5.04
N ALA A 52 16.86 -11.59 -3.95
CA ALA A 52 17.20 -10.23 -3.49
C ALA A 52 18.12 -9.51 -4.50
N GLY A 53 17.87 -8.24 -4.78
CA GLY A 53 18.68 -7.45 -5.72
C GLY A 53 18.06 -6.11 -6.13
N GLY A 54 18.42 -5.64 -7.33
CA GLY A 54 17.90 -4.42 -7.95
C GLY A 54 16.43 -4.56 -8.41
N THR A 55 15.91 -3.55 -9.11
CA THR A 55 14.50 -3.55 -9.56
C THR A 55 14.26 -4.61 -10.64
N GLU A 56 15.30 -5.02 -11.36
CA GLU A 56 15.30 -6.10 -12.35
C GLU A 56 14.84 -7.45 -11.80
N MET A 57 14.87 -7.61 -10.47
CA MET A 57 14.47 -8.82 -9.76
C MET A 57 12.96 -8.90 -9.51
N LEU A 58 12.22 -7.80 -9.71
CA LEU A 58 10.76 -7.82 -9.69
C LEU A 58 10.27 -8.46 -10.99
N LYS A 59 9.64 -9.64 -10.84
CA LYS A 59 9.09 -10.41 -11.95
C LYS A 59 7.59 -10.59 -11.77
N TYR A 60 6.88 -10.33 -12.85
CA TYR A 60 5.47 -10.64 -12.98
C TYR A 60 5.26 -12.15 -13.13
N SER A 61 4.18 -12.66 -12.55
CA SER A 61 3.79 -14.07 -12.62
C SER A 61 2.28 -14.21 -12.70
N GLU A 62 1.81 -14.85 -13.77
CA GLU A 62 0.39 -15.18 -14.00
C GLU A 62 -0.04 -16.49 -13.36
N THR A 63 0.92 -17.25 -12.82
CA THR A 63 0.73 -18.65 -12.43
C THR A 63 0.61 -18.83 -10.93
N GLN A 64 0.51 -17.74 -10.16
CA GLN A 64 0.33 -17.82 -8.70
C GLN A 64 -1.11 -18.21 -8.38
N SER A 65 -1.27 -19.17 -7.47
CA SER A 65 -2.58 -19.50 -6.91
C SER A 65 -3.06 -18.41 -5.96
N LEU A 66 -4.37 -18.30 -5.75
CA LEU A 66 -4.91 -17.47 -4.67
C LEU A 66 -4.32 -17.92 -3.32
N PRO A 67 -4.03 -16.99 -2.40
CA PRO A 67 -3.54 -17.35 -1.09
C PRO A 67 -4.65 -18.06 -0.28
N GLU A 68 -4.26 -19.06 0.50
CA GLU A 68 -5.14 -19.67 1.50
C GLU A 68 -5.33 -18.71 2.69
N LEU A 69 -6.56 -18.62 3.22
CA LEU A 69 -6.85 -17.81 4.40
C LEU A 69 -6.65 -18.60 5.69
N ASN A 70 -5.82 -18.06 6.58
CA ASN A 70 -5.75 -18.52 7.97
C ASN A 70 -6.93 -17.97 8.79
N GLU A 71 -7.13 -18.53 9.99
CA GLU A 71 -8.12 -18.03 10.93
C GLU A 71 -7.91 -16.54 11.23
N GLY A 72 -8.97 -15.74 11.11
CA GLY A 72 -8.91 -14.30 11.32
C GLY A 72 -8.37 -13.50 10.12
N GLU A 73 -8.23 -14.12 8.96
CA GLU A 73 -7.85 -13.41 7.73
C GLU A 73 -9.05 -13.13 6.81
N VAL A 74 -8.94 -12.06 6.05
CA VAL A 74 -9.82 -11.72 4.94
C VAL A 74 -9.04 -11.73 3.65
N LEU A 75 -9.68 -12.14 2.55
CA LEU A 75 -9.12 -12.03 1.22
C LEU A 75 -9.58 -10.70 0.63
N VAL A 76 -8.64 -9.83 0.29
CA VAL A 76 -8.92 -8.54 -0.34
C VAL A 76 -8.53 -8.61 -1.80
N LYS A 77 -9.44 -8.20 -2.69
CA LYS A 77 -9.13 -7.88 -4.08
C LYS A 77 -8.58 -6.45 -4.12
N ASN A 78 -7.29 -6.30 -4.30
CA ASN A 78 -6.61 -5.01 -4.28
C ASN A 78 -6.94 -4.20 -5.54
N THR A 79 -7.15 -2.91 -5.36
CA THR A 79 -7.37 -1.93 -6.43
C THR A 79 -6.23 -0.92 -6.50
N PHE A 80 -5.58 -0.62 -5.38
CA PHE A 80 -4.36 0.19 -5.35
C PHE A 80 -3.41 -0.35 -4.29
N ALA A 81 -2.11 -0.32 -4.59
CA ALA A 81 -1.06 -0.62 -3.62
C ALA A 81 -0.06 0.54 -3.61
N GLU A 82 0.37 0.95 -2.42
CA GLU A 82 1.35 2.04 -2.29
C GLU A 82 2.78 1.50 -2.35
N ILE A 83 3.68 2.29 -2.92
CA ILE A 83 5.12 2.04 -2.93
C ILE A 83 5.77 2.76 -1.77
N ASN A 84 6.38 2.00 -0.88
CA ASN A 84 7.06 2.49 0.31
C ASN A 84 8.57 2.28 0.23
N PHE A 85 9.32 3.12 0.94
CA PHE A 85 10.78 2.96 1.00
C PHE A 85 11.21 1.62 1.61
N VAL A 86 10.38 1.06 2.51
CA VAL A 86 10.62 -0.25 3.13
C VAL A 86 10.61 -1.40 2.10
N ASP A 87 9.91 -1.24 0.97
CA ASP A 87 9.90 -2.24 -0.11
C ASP A 87 11.31 -2.45 -0.69
N ILE A 88 12.13 -1.39 -0.70
CA ILE A 88 13.54 -1.48 -1.11
C ILE A 88 14.30 -2.38 -0.16
N TYR A 89 14.09 -2.28 1.16
CA TYR A 89 14.80 -3.11 2.13
C TYR A 89 14.48 -4.59 1.98
N TYR A 90 13.22 -4.94 1.70
CA TYR A 90 12.85 -6.33 1.40
C TYR A 90 13.41 -6.79 0.05
N ARG A 91 13.24 -5.97 -1.00
CA ARG A 91 13.75 -6.29 -2.35
C ARG A 91 15.26 -6.48 -2.38
N THR A 92 16.01 -5.67 -1.65
CA THR A 92 17.49 -5.73 -1.61
C THR A 92 18.01 -6.73 -0.58
N GLY A 93 17.14 -7.36 0.22
CA GLY A 93 17.53 -8.35 1.23
C GLY A 93 18.11 -7.76 2.52
N VAL A 94 18.05 -6.43 2.71
CA VAL A 94 18.38 -5.78 3.98
C VAL A 94 17.44 -6.27 5.08
N TYR A 95 16.15 -6.37 4.77
CA TYR A 95 15.17 -7.04 5.61
C TYR A 95 14.95 -8.47 5.11
N PRO A 96 14.95 -9.46 6.01
CA PRO A 96 14.79 -10.85 5.61
C PRO A 96 13.37 -11.08 5.10
N SER A 97 13.27 -11.79 3.99
CA SER A 97 12.03 -12.44 3.58
C SER A 97 11.91 -13.81 4.25
N LYS A 98 10.68 -14.26 4.51
CA LYS A 98 10.41 -15.59 5.09
C LYS A 98 10.66 -16.71 4.07
N SER A 99 10.43 -16.45 2.79
CA SER A 99 10.58 -17.40 1.70
C SER A 99 10.71 -16.66 0.38
N LEU A 100 11.51 -17.19 -0.55
CA LEU A 100 11.57 -16.72 -1.93
C LEU A 100 10.90 -17.76 -2.85
N PRO A 101 10.13 -17.33 -3.87
CA PRO A 101 9.86 -15.94 -4.21
C PRO A 101 8.93 -15.23 -3.22
N ASP A 102 9.15 -13.93 -2.99
CA ASP A 102 8.35 -13.11 -2.08
C ASP A 102 7.49 -12.11 -2.85
N ILE A 103 6.24 -11.94 -2.42
CA ILE A 103 5.36 -10.88 -2.94
C ILE A 103 5.50 -9.70 -1.98
N ILE A 104 6.17 -8.64 -2.43
CA ILE A 104 6.41 -7.44 -1.62
C ILE A 104 5.20 -6.47 -1.70
N GLY A 105 5.37 -5.24 -1.19
CA GLY A 105 4.26 -4.32 -0.94
C GLY A 105 3.78 -4.44 0.50
N ASN A 106 3.69 -3.28 1.18
CA ASN A 106 3.42 -3.21 2.62
C ASN A 106 2.03 -2.67 2.99
N GLU A 107 1.26 -2.26 1.99
CA GLU A 107 -0.13 -1.83 2.13
C GLU A 107 -0.86 -1.87 0.78
N ALA A 108 -2.18 -1.91 0.86
CA ALA A 108 -3.07 -1.73 -0.28
C ALA A 108 -4.47 -1.30 0.17
N ALA A 109 -5.29 -0.93 -0.81
CA ALA A 109 -6.73 -0.74 -0.66
C ALA A 109 -7.48 -1.59 -1.69
N GLY A 110 -8.66 -2.07 -1.31
CA GLY A 110 -9.47 -2.92 -2.16
C GLY A 110 -10.77 -3.35 -1.51
N THR A 111 -11.35 -4.42 -2.03
CA THR A 111 -12.64 -4.96 -1.57
C THR A 111 -12.48 -6.34 -0.97
N ILE A 112 -13.12 -6.60 0.18
CA ILE A 112 -13.16 -7.94 0.78
C ILE A 112 -13.99 -8.87 -0.10
N VAL A 113 -13.39 -10.00 -0.51
CA VAL A 113 -14.04 -11.04 -1.34
C VAL A 113 -14.24 -12.37 -0.61
N ALA A 114 -13.52 -12.61 0.49
CA ALA A 114 -13.73 -13.75 1.38
C ALA A 114 -13.27 -13.42 2.81
N ILE A 115 -13.83 -14.12 3.79
CA ILE A 115 -13.55 -13.95 5.21
C ILE A 115 -13.39 -15.33 5.84
N ARG A 116 -12.35 -15.50 6.66
CA ARG A 116 -12.14 -16.70 7.46
C ARG A 116 -12.32 -16.36 8.93
N GLU A 117 -13.29 -17.02 9.56
CA GLU A 117 -13.56 -16.85 10.99
C GLU A 117 -12.31 -17.11 11.87
N PRO A 118 -12.16 -16.42 13.02
CA PRO A 118 -13.11 -15.47 13.59
C PRO A 118 -13.10 -14.09 12.90
N ASN A 119 -14.25 -13.44 12.81
CA ASN A 119 -14.42 -12.08 12.29
C ASN A 119 -14.91 -11.10 13.38
N PRO A 120 -14.06 -10.74 14.36
CA PRO A 120 -14.47 -9.93 15.52
C PRO A 120 -14.81 -8.48 15.17
N LEU A 121 -14.40 -7.99 14.00
CA LEU A 121 -14.67 -6.64 13.51
C LEU A 121 -15.94 -6.56 12.65
N ASP A 122 -16.65 -7.68 12.50
CA ASP A 122 -17.90 -7.80 11.75
C ASP A 122 -17.82 -7.34 10.28
N PHE A 123 -16.64 -7.50 9.66
CA PHE A 123 -16.46 -7.20 8.23
C PHE A 123 -17.43 -8.00 7.36
N LYS A 124 -17.81 -7.44 6.21
CA LYS A 124 -18.68 -8.06 5.21
C LYS A 124 -17.94 -8.23 3.89
N ILE A 125 -18.29 -9.27 3.15
CA ILE A 125 -17.91 -9.39 1.74
C ILE A 125 -18.51 -8.19 1.00
N GLY A 126 -17.69 -7.48 0.21
CA GLY A 126 -18.05 -6.23 -0.44
C GLY A 126 -17.60 -4.97 0.30
N ASP A 127 -17.13 -5.08 1.55
CA ASP A 127 -16.57 -3.93 2.26
C ASP A 127 -15.29 -3.45 1.58
N ARG A 128 -15.19 -2.12 1.42
CA ARG A 128 -13.96 -1.45 0.98
C ARG A 128 -13.05 -1.28 2.18
N VAL A 129 -11.82 -1.77 2.07
CA VAL A 129 -10.82 -1.72 3.13
C VAL A 129 -9.47 -1.26 2.61
N ALA A 130 -8.77 -0.49 3.44
CA ALA A 130 -7.33 -0.32 3.33
C ALA A 130 -6.66 -1.15 4.41
N TRP A 131 -5.46 -1.66 4.15
CA TRP A 131 -4.80 -2.57 5.08
C TRP A 131 -3.29 -2.41 5.05
N MET A 132 -2.63 -2.74 6.16
CA MET A 132 -1.17 -2.83 6.26
C MET A 132 -0.73 -4.28 6.44
N GLY A 133 0.31 -4.72 5.73
CA GLY A 133 0.75 -6.12 5.72
C GLY A 133 1.66 -6.44 4.54
N ARG A 134 2.18 -7.66 4.42
CA ARG A 134 3.00 -8.08 3.26
C ARG A 134 2.10 -8.54 2.11
N GLY A 135 2.53 -8.35 0.86
CA GLY A 135 1.89 -8.93 -0.31
C GLY A 135 0.98 -7.98 -1.08
N GLY A 136 1.16 -6.67 -0.89
CA GLY A 136 0.32 -5.64 -1.55
C GLY A 136 0.47 -5.60 -3.07
N TYR A 137 1.60 -6.07 -3.61
CA TYR A 137 1.82 -6.12 -5.07
C TYR A 137 1.21 -7.38 -5.70
N ALA A 138 -0.04 -7.66 -5.33
CA ALA A 138 -0.85 -8.73 -5.85
C ALA A 138 -2.30 -8.31 -6.07
N GLU A 139 -3.00 -8.96 -7.01
CA GLU A 139 -4.43 -8.72 -7.23
C GLU A 139 -5.27 -9.17 -6.02
N TYR A 140 -4.87 -10.25 -5.35
CA TYR A 140 -5.52 -10.73 -4.13
C TYR A 140 -4.51 -10.96 -3.01
N THR A 141 -4.83 -10.47 -1.81
CA THR A 141 -3.98 -10.65 -0.63
C THR A 141 -4.81 -11.17 0.54
N ALA A 142 -4.30 -12.22 1.20
CA ALA A 142 -4.78 -12.65 2.51
C ALA A 142 -4.21 -11.73 3.58
N VAL A 143 -5.08 -11.10 4.36
CA VAL A 143 -4.69 -10.12 5.38
C VAL A 143 -5.40 -10.35 6.68
N ASN A 144 -4.66 -10.18 7.78
CA ASN A 144 -5.22 -10.22 9.12
C ASN A 144 -6.26 -9.10 9.28
N HIS A 145 -7.46 -9.45 9.73
CA HIS A 145 -8.54 -8.48 9.91
C HIS A 145 -8.13 -7.29 10.80
N ALA A 146 -7.22 -7.49 11.76
CA ALA A 146 -6.81 -6.47 12.71
C ALA A 146 -5.93 -5.37 12.11
N THR A 147 -5.39 -5.59 10.89
CA THR A 147 -4.63 -4.57 10.16
C THR A 147 -5.45 -3.91 9.05
N CYS A 148 -6.73 -4.27 8.92
CA CYS A 148 -7.66 -3.68 7.98
C CYS A 148 -8.43 -2.52 8.62
N VAL A 149 -8.74 -1.51 7.83
CA VAL A 149 -9.62 -0.38 8.18
C VAL A 149 -10.67 -0.20 7.08
N ILE A 150 -11.92 0.00 7.48
CA ILE A 150 -13.00 0.36 6.53
C ILE A 150 -12.69 1.70 5.88
N ILE A 151 -12.83 1.77 4.57
CA ILE A 151 -12.72 3.01 3.80
C ILE A 151 -14.09 3.70 3.80
N PRO A 152 -14.21 4.93 4.32
CA PRO A 152 -15.45 5.69 4.24
C PRO A 152 -15.91 5.91 2.80
N SER A 153 -17.21 6.06 2.57
CA SER A 153 -17.79 6.25 1.23
C SER A 153 -17.21 7.45 0.48
N GLU A 154 -16.81 8.48 1.21
CA GLU A 154 -16.29 9.75 0.68
C GLU A 154 -14.81 9.67 0.27
N VAL A 155 -14.10 8.61 0.69
CA VAL A 155 -12.67 8.43 0.42
C VAL A 155 -12.51 7.42 -0.71
N SER A 156 -11.70 7.75 -1.71
CA SER A 156 -11.39 6.83 -2.81
C SER A 156 -10.40 5.74 -2.37
N ASP A 157 -10.39 4.58 -3.04
CA ASP A 157 -9.41 3.52 -2.73
C ASP A 157 -7.97 4.00 -2.95
N ARG A 158 -7.76 4.86 -3.97
CA ARG A 158 -6.46 5.47 -4.26
C ARG A 158 -5.99 6.35 -3.10
N ASP A 159 -6.85 7.25 -2.63
CA ASP A 159 -6.49 8.14 -1.53
C ASP A 159 -6.25 7.33 -0.24
N ALA A 160 -7.10 6.34 0.05
CA ALA A 160 -6.94 5.47 1.21
C ALA A 160 -5.63 4.67 1.17
N ALA A 161 -5.28 4.09 0.03
CA ALA A 161 -4.01 3.37 -0.15
C ALA A 161 -2.80 4.28 0.01
N SER A 162 -2.88 5.54 -0.43
CA SER A 162 -1.75 6.49 -0.48
C SER A 162 -1.37 7.16 0.84
N VAL A 163 -2.14 6.91 1.91
CA VAL A 163 -1.96 7.60 3.19
C VAL A 163 -1.88 6.68 4.39
N LEU A 164 -2.20 5.39 4.26
CA LEU A 164 -2.45 4.55 5.43
C LEU A 164 -1.18 4.34 6.26
N LEU A 165 -0.13 3.75 5.68
CA LEU A 165 1.11 3.43 6.39
C LEU A 165 1.86 4.71 6.78
N MET A 166 1.97 5.67 5.87
CA MET A 166 2.62 6.95 6.16
C MET A 166 1.86 7.75 7.21
N GLY A 167 0.53 7.78 7.14
CA GLY A 167 -0.34 8.47 8.09
C GLY A 167 -0.31 7.83 9.47
N MET A 168 -0.34 6.49 9.55
CA MET A 168 -0.18 5.77 10.82
C MET A 168 1.20 5.99 11.44
N THR A 169 2.24 6.11 10.62
CA THR A 169 3.60 6.47 11.05
C THR A 169 3.63 7.89 11.62
N ALA A 170 3.13 8.87 10.86
CA ALA A 170 3.06 10.26 11.29
C ALA A 170 2.26 10.42 12.59
N LEU A 171 1.09 9.78 12.69
CA LEU A 171 0.22 9.81 13.86
C LEU A 171 0.92 9.21 15.09
N SER A 172 1.64 8.10 14.91
CA SER A 172 2.38 7.46 16.00
C SER A 172 3.50 8.35 16.52
N LEU A 173 4.23 9.03 15.64
CA LEU A 173 5.28 9.97 16.03
C LEU A 173 4.72 11.18 16.77
N VAL A 174 3.63 11.76 16.26
CA VAL A 174 3.02 12.98 16.83
C VAL A 174 2.27 12.73 18.14
N LYS A 175 1.59 11.58 18.29
CA LYS A 175 0.71 11.32 19.44
C LYS A 175 1.23 10.30 20.44
N LYS A 176 2.00 9.31 20.00
CA LYS A 176 2.43 8.17 20.86
C LYS A 176 3.88 8.27 21.29
N ALA A 177 4.78 8.71 20.41
CA ALA A 177 6.21 8.79 20.73
C ALA A 177 6.50 9.95 21.70
N TYR A 178 5.91 11.11 21.45
CA TYR A 178 6.02 12.27 22.34
C TYR A 178 4.80 13.17 22.19
N ALA A 179 4.07 13.40 23.29
CA ALA A 179 2.92 14.29 23.29
C ALA A 179 3.40 15.76 23.27
N VAL A 180 3.52 16.33 22.08
CA VAL A 180 3.97 17.71 21.89
C VAL A 180 2.96 18.69 22.55
N GLN A 181 3.49 19.68 23.26
CA GLN A 181 2.72 20.70 23.99
C GLN A 181 2.65 22.01 23.18
N LYS A 182 1.53 22.74 23.28
CA LYS A 182 1.24 23.97 22.50
C LYS A 182 2.32 25.06 22.55
N SER A 183 3.16 25.10 23.59
CA SER A 183 4.25 26.07 23.74
C SER A 183 5.56 25.64 23.07
N GLN A 184 5.60 24.49 22.41
CA GLN A 184 6.81 23.92 21.82
C GLN A 184 6.86 24.18 20.32
N THR A 185 8.08 24.35 19.82
CA THR A 185 8.37 24.43 18.39
C THR A 185 8.86 23.08 17.89
N VAL A 186 8.37 22.63 16.74
CA VAL A 186 8.75 21.35 16.14
C VAL A 186 9.52 21.56 14.85
N LEU A 187 10.67 20.88 14.70
CA LEU A 187 11.39 20.75 13.43
C LEU A 187 11.06 19.41 12.79
N VAL A 188 10.50 19.43 11.59
CA VAL A 188 10.19 18.25 10.77
C VAL A 188 11.23 18.12 9.65
N HIS A 189 12.01 17.05 9.67
CA HIS A 189 12.90 16.73 8.55
C HIS A 189 12.15 16.15 7.36
N ALA A 190 12.68 16.39 6.15
CA ALA A 190 12.04 16.00 4.90
C ALA A 190 10.53 16.35 4.85
N ALA A 191 10.17 17.58 5.26
CA ALA A 191 8.78 18.01 5.43
C ALA A 191 7.92 17.96 4.15
N ALA A 192 8.56 17.91 2.98
CA ALA A 192 7.89 17.74 1.68
C ALA A 192 7.74 16.27 1.24
N GLY A 193 8.30 15.30 1.98
CA GLY A 193 8.09 13.87 1.75
C GLY A 193 6.80 13.37 2.41
N GLY A 194 6.32 12.18 2.06
CA GLY A 194 4.98 11.73 2.46
C GLY A 194 4.72 11.73 3.97
N VAL A 195 5.58 11.09 4.78
CA VAL A 195 5.45 11.13 6.26
C VAL A 195 5.60 12.56 6.80
N GLY A 196 6.60 13.30 6.33
CA GLY A 196 6.87 14.67 6.80
C GLY A 196 5.71 15.62 6.53
N LEU A 197 5.07 15.51 5.37
CA LEU A 197 3.90 16.30 5.00
C LEU A 197 2.72 15.99 5.92
N LEU A 198 2.42 14.71 6.17
CA LEU A 198 1.34 14.30 7.05
C LEU A 198 1.58 14.72 8.51
N MET A 199 2.85 14.70 8.97
CA MET A 199 3.21 15.24 10.28
C MET A 199 2.97 16.75 10.36
N CYS A 200 3.42 17.52 9.36
CA CYS A 200 3.16 18.95 9.30
C CYS A 200 1.65 19.25 9.36
N LEU A 201 0.86 18.62 8.49
CA LEU A 201 -0.61 18.80 8.47
C LEU A 201 -1.25 18.48 9.83
N SER A 202 -0.78 17.44 10.51
CA SER A 202 -1.31 17.03 11.82
C SER A 202 -0.95 17.99 12.97
N LEU A 203 0.13 18.76 12.84
CA LEU A 203 0.68 19.62 13.89
C LEU A 203 0.31 21.11 13.69
N LEU A 204 0.08 21.55 12.45
CA LEU A 204 -0.10 22.96 12.08
C LEU A 204 -1.29 23.64 12.76
N GLU A 205 -2.33 22.89 13.16
CA GLU A 205 -3.47 23.45 13.87
C GLU A 205 -3.17 23.80 15.34
N GLN A 206 -2.03 23.37 15.87
CA GLN A 206 -1.77 23.40 17.32
C GLN A 206 -0.45 24.06 17.70
N LEU A 207 0.49 24.20 16.76
CA LEU A 207 1.90 24.47 17.04
C LEU A 207 2.57 25.27 15.93
N GLU A 208 3.69 25.91 16.29
CA GLU A 208 4.65 26.41 15.30
C GLU A 208 5.52 25.25 14.78
N VAL A 209 5.51 25.05 13.46
CA VAL A 209 6.20 23.95 12.78
C VAL A 209 7.16 24.51 11.74
N HIS A 210 8.44 24.10 11.82
CA HIS A 210 9.43 24.35 10.78
C HIS A 210 9.76 23.05 10.04
N GLY A 211 9.91 23.13 8.72
CA GLY A 211 10.22 21.99 7.88
C GLY A 211 11.52 22.17 7.12
N SER A 212 12.38 21.14 7.07
CA SER A 212 13.49 21.10 6.10
C SER A 212 13.05 20.30 4.87
N ALA A 213 13.35 20.80 3.66
CA ALA A 213 13.15 20.06 2.41
C ALA A 213 14.33 20.32 1.47
N GLN A 214 14.66 19.34 0.63
CA GLN A 214 15.67 19.51 -0.42
C GLN A 214 14.97 19.90 -1.72
N LEU A 215 15.45 20.96 -2.39
CA LEU A 215 14.97 21.31 -3.72
C LEU A 215 15.36 20.22 -4.73
N PRO A 216 14.58 20.03 -5.81
CA PRO A 216 14.98 19.16 -6.91
C PRO A 216 16.38 19.54 -7.40
N LYS A 217 17.23 18.55 -7.69
CA LYS A 217 18.62 18.77 -8.15
C LYS A 217 18.74 19.64 -9.43
N ASN A 218 17.64 19.88 -10.15
CA ASN A 218 17.62 20.59 -11.44
C ASN A 218 17.06 22.03 -11.38
N THR A 219 16.75 22.58 -10.20
CA THR A 219 16.14 23.93 -10.11
C THR A 219 17.15 25.08 -10.31
N ALA A 220 18.45 24.81 -10.23
CA ALA A 220 19.51 25.82 -10.36
C ALA A 220 19.86 26.22 -11.82
N GLN A 221 19.25 25.61 -12.84
CA GLN A 221 19.56 25.90 -14.26
C GLN A 221 18.47 26.71 -15.00
N ARG A 222 17.46 27.25 -14.31
CA ARG A 222 16.37 28.03 -14.93
C ARG A 222 16.12 29.40 -14.29
N MET A 223 17.19 30.12 -13.97
CA MET A 223 17.14 31.56 -13.70
C MET A 223 18.00 32.32 -14.69
#